data_AF-A0A965DNE4-F1
#
_entry.id   AF-A0A965DNE4-F1
#
_cell.length_a   1.000
_cell.length_b   1.000
_cell.length_c   1.000
_cell.angle_alpha   90.00
_cell.angle_beta   90.00
_cell.angle_gamma   90.00
#
_symmetry.space_group_name_H-M   'P 1'
#
loop_
_entity.id
_entity.type
_entity.pdbx_description
1 polymer ?
#
loop_
_entity_poly.entity_id
_entity_poly.type
_entity_poly.pdbx_seq_one_letter_code
_entity_poly.pdbx_strand_id
1 'polypeptide(L)'
;MISRYIAQNYGFQQRPVLFIFGIFTQIICNMANKRTLKKHINAMVFDVIDECLYLQETQEEKAEKAEQLIEEVVSSYNDLIARINTGKNKADFNAVWNDFNERSEGFSEKLNALSAE
;
A
#
# COMPACT_ATOMS: atom_id res chain seq x y z
N MET A 1 -16.07 31.20 1.07
CA MET A 1 -15.13 31.71 0.04
C MET A 1 -13.76 31.01 0.07
N ILE A 2 -13.55 30.01 0.93
CA ILE A 2 -12.32 29.18 0.97
C ILE A 2 -12.55 27.81 0.29
N SER A 3 -13.80 27.30 0.25
CA SER A 3 -14.15 26.01 -0.37
C SER A 3 -14.15 25.97 -1.91
N ARG A 4 -13.71 27.04 -2.60
CA ARG A 4 -13.54 27.03 -4.07
C ARG A 4 -12.08 27.04 -4.53
N TYR A 5 -11.11 27.28 -3.63
CA TYR A 5 -9.70 27.42 -4.02
C TYR A 5 -8.93 26.09 -4.00
N ILE A 6 -9.45 25.05 -3.32
CA ILE A 6 -8.85 23.71 -3.30
C ILE A 6 -9.36 22.84 -4.47
N ALA A 7 -10.46 23.23 -5.11
CA ALA A 7 -11.09 22.51 -6.22
C ALA A 7 -10.44 22.73 -7.60
N GLN A 8 -9.39 23.57 -7.71
CA GLN A 8 -8.76 23.91 -9.00
C GLN A 8 -7.35 23.34 -9.21
N ASN A 9 -6.75 22.63 -8.24
CA ASN A 9 -5.38 22.13 -8.37
C ASN A 9 -5.19 20.61 -8.35
N TYR A 10 -6.25 19.81 -8.32
CA TYR A 10 -6.16 18.37 -8.53
C TYR A 10 -7.20 17.90 -9.55
N GLY A 11 -7.02 18.37 -10.78
CA GLY A 11 -7.58 17.71 -11.94
C GLY A 11 -6.86 16.39 -12.19
N PHE A 12 -7.35 15.30 -11.60
CA PHE A 12 -6.96 13.96 -12.04
C PHE A 12 -8.14 13.00 -11.89
N GLN A 13 -9.01 13.10 -12.91
CA GLN A 13 -9.75 12.02 -13.56
C GLN A 13 -9.81 10.69 -12.80
N GLN A 14 -11.03 10.31 -12.40
CA GLN A 14 -11.55 8.93 -12.34
C GLN A 14 -10.63 7.92 -13.05
N ARG A 15 -9.71 7.27 -12.32
CA ARG A 15 -8.95 6.13 -12.83
C ARG A 15 -9.54 4.86 -12.20
N PRO A 16 -10.02 3.90 -13.01
CA PRO A 16 -10.57 2.67 -12.48
C PRO A 16 -9.47 1.90 -11.74
N VAL A 17 -9.74 1.63 -10.46
CA VAL A 17 -8.82 1.20 -9.40
C VAL A 17 -8.31 -0.25 -9.56
N LEU A 18 -8.33 -0.82 -10.77
CA LEU A 18 -8.19 -2.28 -10.89
C LEU A 18 -7.29 -2.82 -12.02
N PHE A 19 -6.56 -1.98 -12.79
CA PHE A 19 -5.88 -2.55 -13.98
C PHE A 19 -4.47 -2.09 -14.33
N ILE A 20 -3.83 -1.16 -13.61
CA ILE A 20 -2.51 -0.64 -14.06
C ILE A 20 -1.31 -1.41 -13.46
N PHE A 21 -1.47 -2.18 -12.38
CA PHE A 21 -0.35 -2.93 -11.77
C PHE A 21 -0.35 -4.45 -12.00
N GLY A 22 -1.31 -4.98 -12.77
CA GLY A 22 -1.41 -6.43 -13.00
C GLY A 22 -0.40 -7.03 -13.99
N ILE A 23 0.24 -6.20 -14.84
CA ILE A 23 1.06 -6.72 -15.96
C ILE A 23 2.56 -6.45 -15.77
N PHE A 24 2.97 -5.53 -14.90
CA PHE A 24 4.40 -5.17 -14.79
C PHE A 24 5.19 -5.96 -13.73
N THR A 25 4.53 -6.71 -12.84
CA THR A 25 5.20 -7.28 -11.65
C THR A 25 5.58 -8.76 -11.80
N GLN A 26 5.00 -9.51 -12.77
CA GLN A 26 5.27 -10.95 -12.88
C GLN A 26 6.62 -11.30 -13.55
N ILE A 27 7.35 -10.33 -14.13
CA ILE A 27 8.59 -10.60 -14.88
C ILE A 27 9.87 -10.26 -14.10
N ILE A 28 9.79 -9.57 -12.95
CA ILE A 28 10.97 -9.29 -12.10
C ILE A 28 11.16 -10.32 -10.98
N CYS A 29 10.54 -11.50 -11.10
CA CYS A 29 10.56 -12.58 -10.11
C CYS A 29 11.94 -13.20 -9.80
N ASN A 30 13.07 -12.60 -10.18
CA ASN A 30 14.37 -13.20 -9.80
C ASN A 30 15.55 -12.27 -9.49
N MET A 31 15.31 -11.03 -9.08
CA MET A 31 16.33 -10.31 -8.30
C MET A 31 15.71 -9.44 -7.21
N ALA A 32 15.32 -10.08 -6.10
CA ALA A 32 15.06 -9.43 -4.82
C ALA A 32 16.36 -8.79 -4.28
N ASN A 33 16.77 -7.69 -4.90
CA ASN A 33 17.83 -6.83 -4.40
C ASN A 33 17.20 -5.93 -3.32
N LYS A 34 17.92 -5.74 -2.21
CA LYS A 34 17.53 -4.87 -1.08
C LYS A 34 16.95 -3.52 -1.53
N ARG A 35 17.53 -2.90 -2.57
CA ARG A 35 17.05 -1.62 -3.11
C ARG A 35 15.67 -1.72 -3.74
N THR A 36 15.44 -2.73 -4.57
CA THR A 36 14.19 -2.92 -5.30
C THR A 36 13.07 -3.30 -4.35
N LEU A 37 13.34 -4.20 -3.40
CA LEU A 37 12.38 -4.64 -2.40
C LEU A 37 11.87 -3.49 -1.53
N LYS A 38 12.77 -2.62 -1.05
CA LYS A 38 12.38 -1.40 -0.32
C LYS A 38 11.50 -0.47 -1.15
N LYS A 39 11.79 -0.31 -2.45
CA LYS A 39 10.97 0.52 -3.32
C LYS A 39 9.55 -0.04 -3.46
N HIS A 40 9.40 -1.35 -3.64
CA HIS A 40 8.09 -1.99 -3.75
C HIS A 40 7.29 -1.88 -2.46
N ILE A 41 7.93 -2.12 -1.31
CA ILE A 41 7.28 -1.99 0.00
C ILE A 41 6.83 -0.54 0.23
N ASN A 42 7.71 0.43 -0.02
CA ASN A 42 7.36 1.85 0.14
C ASN A 42 6.20 2.23 -0.79
N ALA A 43 6.24 1.81 -2.06
CA ALA A 43 5.20 2.13 -3.03
C ALA A 43 3.83 1.60 -2.57
N MET A 44 3.75 0.32 -2.21
CA MET A 44 2.50 -0.29 -1.74
C MET A 44 1.99 0.39 -0.46
N VAL A 45 2.86 0.65 0.52
CA VAL A 45 2.47 1.28 1.78
C VAL A 45 1.91 2.68 1.55
N PHE A 46 2.52 3.48 0.66
CA PHE A 46 1.98 4.78 0.31
C PHE A 46 0.62 4.66 -0.40
N ASP A 47 0.48 3.74 -1.35
CA ASP A 47 -0.78 3.52 -2.07
C ASP A 47 -1.93 3.15 -1.11
N VAL A 48 -1.67 2.24 -0.15
CA VAL A 48 -2.68 1.80 0.83
C VAL A 48 -3.02 2.93 1.82
N ILE A 49 -2.03 3.67 2.31
CA ILE A 49 -2.27 4.79 3.24
C ILE A 49 -3.06 5.91 2.54
N ASP A 50 -2.70 6.26 1.30
CA ASP A 50 -3.41 7.28 0.53
C ASP A 50 -4.88 6.89 0.30
N GLU A 51 -5.17 5.62 0.01
CA GLU A 51 -6.54 5.12 -0.11
C GLU A 51 -7.30 5.18 1.22
N CYS A 52 -6.66 4.82 2.34
CA CYS A 52 -7.26 4.94 3.67
C CYS A 52 -7.57 6.40 4.03
N LEU A 53 -6.66 7.33 3.75
CA LEU A 53 -6.88 8.77 3.97
C LEU A 53 -8.04 9.28 3.09
N TYR A 54 -8.13 8.83 1.84
CA TYR A 54 -9.26 9.17 0.98
C TYR A 54 -10.60 8.67 1.55
N LEU A 55 -10.64 7.46 2.12
CA LEU A 55 -11.84 6.94 2.79
C LEU A 55 -12.20 7.77 4.03
N GLN A 56 -11.23 8.25 4.81
CA GLN A 56 -11.48 9.14 5.95
C GLN A 56 -12.12 10.47 5.53
N GLU A 57 -11.65 11.07 4.42
CA GLU A 57 -12.18 12.34 3.93
C GLU A 57 -13.57 12.20 3.28
N THR A 58 -13.87 11.04 2.69
CA THR A 58 -15.14 10.81 1.97
C THR A 58 -16.22 10.15 2.83
N GLN A 59 -15.84 9.37 3.84
CA GLN A 59 -16.74 8.58 4.68
C GLN A 59 -16.29 8.63 6.15
N GLU A 60 -16.76 9.65 6.87
CA GLU A 60 -16.41 9.89 8.28
C GLU A 60 -16.74 8.71 9.20
N GLU A 61 -17.79 7.93 8.90
CA GLU A 61 -18.17 6.71 9.64
C GLU A 61 -17.10 5.61 9.56
N LYS A 62 -16.34 5.55 8.47
CA LYS A 62 -15.27 4.55 8.28
C LYS A 62 -13.91 5.06 8.70
N ALA A 63 -13.83 6.30 9.21
CA ALA A 63 -12.55 6.93 9.49
C ALA A 63 -11.75 6.19 10.57
N GLU A 64 -12.43 5.68 11.59
CA GLU A 64 -11.81 4.89 12.67
C GLU A 64 -11.25 3.56 12.15
N LYS A 65 -12.00 2.86 11.27
CA LYS A 65 -11.53 1.61 10.65
C LYS A 65 -10.35 1.85 9.72
N ALA A 66 -10.37 2.94 8.96
CA ALA A 66 -9.26 3.35 8.10
C ALA A 66 -8.02 3.73 8.93
N GLU A 67 -8.19 4.40 10.07
CA GLU A 67 -7.08 4.72 10.98
C GLU A 67 -6.42 3.46 11.56
N GLN A 68 -7.23 2.48 11.96
CA GLN A 68 -6.74 1.17 12.41
C GLN A 68 -5.95 0.44 11.30
N LEU A 69 -6.43 0.52 10.05
CA LEU A 69 -5.74 -0.08 8.91
C LEU A 69 -4.40 0.60 8.63
N ILE A 70 -4.33 1.94 8.73
CA ILE A 70 -3.08 2.70 8.60
C ILE A 70 -2.05 2.25 9.65
N GLU A 71 -2.45 2.11 10.91
CA GLU A 71 -1.54 1.67 11.98
C GLU A 71 -1.00 0.25 11.71
N GLU A 72 -1.86 -0.66 11.24
CA GLU A 72 -1.45 -2.02 10.89
C GLU A 72 -0.46 -2.05 9.71
N VAL A 73 -0.70 -1.23 8.70
CA VAL A 73 0.17 -1.08 7.53
C VAL A 73 1.52 -0.50 7.94
N VAL A 74 1.54 0.51 8.81
CA VAL A 74 2.77 1.12 9.34
C VAL A 74 3.56 0.14 10.20
N SER A 75 2.88 -0.64 11.05
CA SER A 75 3.50 -1.72 11.82
C SER A 75 4.15 -2.75 10.91
N SER A 76 3.42 -3.20 9.88
CA SER A 76 3.93 -4.13 8.88
C SER A 76 5.12 -3.58 8.09
N TYR A 77 5.07 -2.29 7.73
CA TYR A 77 6.18 -1.60 7.07
C TYR A 77 7.45 -1.65 7.92
N ASN A 78 7.34 -1.29 9.21
CA ASN A 78 8.48 -1.30 10.13
C ASN A 78 9.11 -2.69 10.25
N ASP A 79 8.28 -3.73 10.36
CA ASP A 79 8.75 -5.12 10.41
C ASP A 79 9.47 -5.56 9.14
N LEU A 80 8.88 -5.30 7.97
CA LEU A 80 9.47 -5.67 6.68
C LEU A 80 10.80 -4.93 6.45
N ILE A 81 10.86 -3.64 6.76
CA ILE A 81 12.09 -2.85 6.65
C ILE A 81 13.17 -3.31 7.63
N ALA A 82 12.80 -3.65 8.87
CA ALA A 82 13.73 -4.20 9.84
C ALA A 82 14.37 -5.49 9.31
N ARG A 83 13.56 -6.42 8.79
CA ARG A 83 14.03 -7.69 8.21
C ARG A 83 14.92 -7.49 6.99
N ILE A 84 14.64 -6.49 6.15
CA ILE A 84 15.49 -6.14 5.00
C ILE A 84 16.82 -5.54 5.45
N ASN A 85 16.82 -4.82 6.56
CA ASN A 85 18.03 -4.23 7.11
C ASN A 85 18.93 -5.29 7.76
N THR A 86 18.36 -6.29 8.42
CA THR A 86 19.09 -7.40 9.05
C THR A 86 19.48 -8.50 8.06
N GLY A 87 18.68 -8.72 7.02
CA GLY A 87 18.90 -9.72 5.99
C GLY A 87 20.20 -9.48 5.22
N LYS A 88 20.96 -10.55 5.03
CA LYS A 88 22.25 -10.51 4.31
C LYS A 88 22.24 -11.39 3.07
N ASN A 89 21.40 -12.43 3.07
CA ASN A 89 21.37 -13.44 2.03
C ASN A 89 20.16 -13.25 1.10
N LYS A 90 20.26 -13.75 -0.14
CA LYS A 90 19.14 -13.72 -1.10
C LYS A 90 17.90 -14.47 -0.57
N ALA A 91 18.10 -15.52 0.21
CA ALA A 91 17.03 -16.26 0.86
C ALA A 91 16.22 -15.39 1.83
N ASP A 92 16.87 -14.52 2.60
CA ASP A 92 16.21 -13.59 3.53
C ASP A 92 15.32 -12.61 2.75
N PHE A 93 15.83 -12.06 1.64
CA PHE A 93 15.07 -11.14 0.79
C PHE A 93 13.89 -11.82 0.10
N ASN A 94 14.04 -13.07 -0.32
CA ASN A 94 12.93 -13.85 -0.88
C ASN A 94 11.86 -14.16 0.17
N ALA A 95 12.26 -14.46 1.41
CA ALA A 95 11.31 -14.70 2.51
C ALA A 95 10.52 -13.42 2.84
N VAL A 96 11.16 -12.25 2.81
CA VAL A 96 10.46 -10.96 2.97
C VAL A 96 9.54 -10.68 1.79
N TRP A 97 9.92 -11.03 0.57
CA TRP A 97 9.07 -10.86 -0.62
C TRP A 97 7.78 -11.68 -0.52
N ASN A 98 7.88 -12.94 -0.09
CA ASN A 98 6.70 -13.79 0.06
C ASN A 98 5.76 -13.25 1.13
N ASP A 99 6.29 -12.85 2.29
CA ASP A 99 5.50 -12.23 3.36
C ASP A 99 4.89 -10.89 2.92
N PHE A 100 5.60 -10.09 2.12
CA PHE A 100 5.05 -8.88 1.52
C PHE A 100 3.84 -9.17 0.62
N ASN A 101 3.89 -10.19 -0.23
CA ASN A 101 2.76 -10.54 -1.10
C ASN A 101 1.55 -11.00 -0.30
N GLU A 102 1.76 -11.85 0.72
CA GLU A 102 0.70 -12.33 1.60
C GLU A 102 0.02 -11.16 2.35
N ARG A 103 0.80 -10.22 2.88
CA ARG A 103 0.26 -9.00 3.51
C ARG A 103 -0.46 -8.10 2.51
N SER A 104 0.05 -7.96 1.28
CA SER A 104 -0.59 -7.15 0.24
C SER A 104 -1.95 -7.69 -0.17
N GLU A 105 -2.10 -9.02 -0.25
CA GLU A 105 -3.39 -9.67 -0.47
C GLU A 105 -4.32 -9.42 0.72
N GLY A 106 -3.83 -9.59 1.96
CA GLY A 106 -4.61 -9.31 3.16
C GLY A 106 -5.09 -7.86 3.30
N PHE A 107 -4.27 -6.87 2.93
CA PHE A 107 -4.69 -5.47 2.92
C PHE A 107 -5.74 -5.19 1.84
N SER A 108 -5.61 -5.81 0.67
CA SER A 108 -6.60 -5.69 -0.40
C SER A 108 -7.96 -6.25 0.02
N GLU A 109 -7.98 -7.38 0.72
CA GLU A 109 -9.21 -7.96 1.28
C GLU A 109 -9.86 -7.04 2.32
N LYS A 110 -9.06 -6.44 3.21
CA LYS A 110 -9.55 -5.48 4.22
C LYS A 110 -10.13 -4.23 3.57
N LEU A 111 -9.46 -3.66 2.57
CA LEU A 111 -9.96 -2.52 1.80
C LEU A 111 -11.28 -2.84 1.09
N ASN A 112 -11.38 -4.02 0.45
CA ASN A 112 -12.62 -4.46 -0.17
C ASN A 112 -13.76 -4.62 0.85
N ALA A 113 -13.48 -5.15 2.03
CA ALA A 113 -14.47 -5.26 3.10
C ALA A 113 -14.95 -3.88 3.58
N LEU A 114 -14.05 -2.90 3.65
CA LEU A 114 -14.40 -1.51 3.99
C LEU A 114 -15.21 -0.81 2.89
N SER A 115 -14.99 -1.15 1.62
CA SER A 115 -15.73 -0.57 0.50
C SER A 115 -17.12 -1.19 0.30
N ALA A 116 -17.32 -2.44 0.73
CA ALA A 116 -18.56 -3.19 0.53
C ALA A 116 -19.68 -2.88 1.55
N GLU A 117 -19.36 -2.29 2.71
CA GLU A 117 -20.34 -1.74 3.67
C GLU A 117 -20.87 -0.37 3.24
#